data_AF-A0A7C4ZCQ3-F1
#
_entry.id   AF-A0A7C4ZCQ3-F1
#
_cell.length_a   1.000
_cell.length_b   1.000
_cell.length_c   1.000
_cell.angle_alpha   90.00
_cell.angle_beta   90.00
_cell.angle_gamma   90.00
#
_symmetry.space_group_name_H-M   'P 1'
#
loop_
_entity.id
_entity.type
_entity.pdbx_description
1 polymer ?
#
loop_
_entity_poly.entity_id
_entity_poly.type
_entity_poly.pdbx_seq_one_letter_code
_entity_poly.pdbx_strand_id
1 'polypeptide(L)'
;GSCHLAGRILEAVNANPNSERKVSADEAQIIRLAALLHDISHVPFGHTFEDERKLWPRHDESGRARHFLTNPDSAIARVLERHGVRDAVYALVCHSDAQAGEAVNTVKELLPFGRQVVSGTVCADLLDYLKRDVTFTGLRMDYDERIYKHFLVADGQLSIHLEKNGVLRDDLLSEVMNLLRLRYTLTERVYFHHTKAAAGAMLSKAVESAEGLEEHHLWNMTDFEFLSALRTRFGSEISVKLVEAFLSRRLYKRAYLLGHDLARARGIQRSLVKRYRASPSERAGTEEEIEKKCGLPPGSVIIYCPGDDMSLKEAQVPVVLPGEGPVALNDRRANHPALGELQILEDRYRHLWRFYVFMDPAHLDKRPRVAEVCAETFGERSELSFPDSNTD
;
A
#
# COMPACT_ATOMS: atom_id res chain seq x y z
N GLY A 1 -15.20 -7.53 0.12
CA GLY A 1 -15.87 -7.47 -1.19
C GLY A 1 -15.06 -8.18 -2.26
N SER A 2 -13.73 -8.24 -2.12
CA SER A 2 -12.81 -8.95 -3.01
C SER A 2 -13.28 -10.37 -3.37
N CYS A 3 -13.73 -11.19 -2.42
CA CYS A 3 -14.31 -12.52 -2.71
C CYS A 3 -15.50 -12.50 -3.71
N HIS A 4 -16.38 -11.50 -3.60
CA HIS A 4 -17.51 -11.35 -4.52
C HIS A 4 -17.04 -10.89 -5.90
N LEU A 5 -16.13 -9.91 -5.97
CA LEU A 5 -15.61 -9.39 -7.23
C LEU A 5 -14.72 -10.42 -7.95
N ALA A 6 -13.98 -11.25 -7.23
CA ALA A 6 -13.28 -12.40 -7.80
C ALA A 6 -14.26 -13.34 -8.51
N GLY A 7 -15.42 -13.63 -7.89
CA GLY A 7 -16.49 -14.39 -8.53
C GLY A 7 -16.95 -13.77 -9.85
N ARG A 8 -17.19 -12.45 -9.87
CA ARG A 8 -17.61 -11.72 -11.09
C ARG A 8 -16.55 -11.77 -12.19
N ILE A 9 -15.27 -11.65 -11.86
CA ILE A 9 -14.17 -11.76 -12.82
C ILE A 9 -14.16 -13.16 -13.44
N LEU A 10 -14.26 -14.21 -12.62
CA LEU A 10 -14.23 -15.60 -13.07
C LEU A 10 -15.46 -15.96 -13.92
N GLU A 11 -16.63 -15.48 -13.56
CA GLU A 11 -17.85 -15.59 -14.37
C GLU A 11 -17.68 -14.92 -15.73
N ALA A 12 -17.07 -13.74 -15.77
CA ALA A 12 -16.81 -13.05 -17.02
C ALA A 12 -15.78 -13.76 -17.90
N VAL A 13 -14.70 -14.28 -17.32
CA VAL A 13 -13.73 -15.16 -18.02
C VAL A 13 -14.46 -16.35 -18.64
N ASN A 14 -15.36 -17.01 -17.89
CA ASN A 14 -16.15 -18.12 -18.37
C ASN A 14 -17.16 -17.72 -19.46
N ALA A 15 -17.73 -16.53 -19.40
CA ALA A 15 -18.66 -16.01 -20.41
C ALA A 15 -17.95 -15.47 -21.66
N ASN A 16 -16.68 -15.11 -21.57
CA ASN A 16 -15.93 -14.53 -22.68
C ASN A 16 -15.56 -15.62 -23.72
N PRO A 17 -16.02 -15.51 -24.98
CA PRO A 17 -15.72 -16.50 -26.01
C PRO A 17 -14.25 -16.50 -26.45
N ASN A 18 -13.50 -15.42 -26.19
CA ASN A 18 -12.09 -15.28 -26.55
C ASN A 18 -11.14 -15.78 -25.45
N SER A 19 -11.66 -16.18 -24.28
CA SER A 19 -10.82 -16.74 -23.23
C SER A 19 -10.32 -18.12 -23.65
N GLU A 20 -9.01 -18.33 -23.64
CA GLU A 20 -8.35 -19.57 -24.06
C GLU A 20 -8.74 -20.77 -23.21
N ARG A 21 -9.13 -20.51 -21.96
CA ARG A 21 -9.62 -21.53 -21.04
C ARG A 21 -10.85 -21.07 -20.28
N LYS A 22 -11.60 -22.07 -19.83
CA LYS A 22 -12.65 -21.94 -18.81
C LYS A 22 -12.07 -22.28 -17.43
N VAL A 23 -12.70 -21.74 -16.41
CA VAL A 23 -12.41 -21.96 -14.99
C VAL A 23 -13.43 -22.94 -14.45
N SER A 24 -12.96 -24.04 -13.87
CA SER A 24 -13.84 -25.03 -13.23
C SER A 24 -14.49 -24.49 -11.95
N ALA A 25 -15.52 -25.17 -11.46
CA ALA A 25 -16.16 -24.80 -10.19
C ALA A 25 -15.18 -24.87 -9.01
N ASP A 26 -14.30 -25.87 -9.00
CA ASP A 26 -13.31 -26.08 -7.94
C ASP A 26 -12.23 -24.98 -7.97
N GLU A 27 -11.72 -24.65 -9.16
CA GLU A 27 -10.77 -23.54 -9.34
C GLU A 27 -11.38 -22.21 -8.89
N ALA A 28 -12.63 -21.96 -9.29
CA ALA A 28 -13.34 -20.75 -8.91
C ALA A 28 -13.55 -20.67 -7.39
N GLN A 29 -13.87 -21.79 -6.74
CA GLN A 29 -14.01 -21.86 -5.28
C GLN A 29 -12.67 -21.55 -4.58
N ILE A 30 -11.56 -22.14 -5.04
CA ILE A 30 -10.21 -21.90 -4.49
C ILE A 30 -9.83 -20.43 -4.63
N ILE A 31 -10.00 -19.84 -5.81
CA ILE A 31 -9.65 -18.43 -6.07
C ILE A 31 -10.52 -17.49 -5.23
N ARG A 32 -11.82 -17.78 -5.07
CA ARG A 32 -12.70 -16.99 -4.21
C ARG A 32 -12.33 -17.09 -2.73
N LEU A 33 -11.90 -18.26 -2.26
CA LEU A 33 -11.39 -18.45 -0.90
C LEU A 33 -10.08 -17.69 -0.69
N ALA A 34 -9.17 -17.73 -1.67
CA ALA A 34 -7.95 -16.92 -1.64
C ALA A 34 -8.27 -15.41 -1.59
N ALA A 35 -9.21 -14.93 -2.41
CA ALA A 35 -9.68 -13.54 -2.36
C ALA A 35 -10.36 -13.17 -1.03
N LEU A 36 -11.00 -14.13 -0.35
CA LEU A 36 -11.56 -13.90 0.99
C LEU A 36 -10.47 -13.74 2.06
N LEU A 37 -9.35 -14.46 1.90
CA LEU A 37 -8.29 -14.59 2.90
C LEU A 37 -7.02 -13.79 2.57
N HIS A 38 -6.99 -13.04 1.45
CA HIS A 38 -5.77 -12.37 0.97
C HIS A 38 -5.15 -11.43 2.02
N ASP A 39 -5.99 -10.72 2.78
CA ASP A 39 -5.56 -9.76 3.80
C ASP A 39 -5.43 -10.36 5.21
N ILE A 40 -5.57 -11.68 5.39
CA ILE A 40 -5.56 -12.31 6.72
C ILE A 40 -4.23 -12.09 7.47
N SER A 41 -3.14 -11.86 6.74
CA SER A 41 -1.83 -11.65 7.34
C SER A 41 -1.61 -10.22 7.82
N HIS A 42 -2.49 -9.25 7.54
CA HIS A 42 -2.29 -7.87 8.00
C HIS A 42 -2.27 -7.76 9.53
N VAL A 43 -1.29 -7.02 10.05
CA VAL A 43 -1.30 -6.56 11.45
C VAL A 43 -2.06 -5.24 11.56
N PRO A 44 -2.48 -4.84 12.78
CA PRO A 44 -3.00 -3.51 13.05
C PRO A 44 -2.16 -2.41 12.41
N PHE A 45 -2.81 -1.49 11.69
CA PHE A 45 -2.14 -0.41 10.94
C PHE A 45 -1.01 -0.89 9.99
N GLY A 46 -1.12 -2.11 9.46
CA GLY A 46 -0.05 -2.81 8.72
C GLY A 46 0.65 -2.00 7.64
N HIS A 47 -0.07 -1.34 6.73
CA HIS A 47 0.57 -0.52 5.68
C HIS A 47 1.49 0.58 6.22
N THR A 48 1.16 1.17 7.37
CA THR A 48 2.02 2.17 7.98
C THR A 48 3.29 1.55 8.54
N PHE A 49 3.20 0.40 9.22
CA PHE A 49 4.37 -0.25 9.83
C PHE A 49 5.24 -0.98 8.80
N GLU A 50 4.63 -1.65 7.82
CA GLU A 50 5.30 -2.53 6.86
C GLU A 50 5.79 -1.80 5.61
N ASP A 51 4.98 -0.90 5.05
CA ASP A 51 5.26 -0.27 3.76
C ASP A 51 5.90 1.10 3.93
N GLU A 52 5.28 1.97 4.73
CA GLU A 52 5.72 3.35 4.91
C GLU A 52 6.97 3.41 5.81
N ARG A 53 6.88 2.84 7.02
CA ARG A 53 7.93 2.92 8.05
C ARG A 53 8.97 1.80 8.02
N LYS A 54 8.64 0.65 7.39
CA LYS A 54 9.51 -0.54 7.29
C LYS A 54 10.00 -1.05 8.66
N LEU A 55 9.12 -1.08 9.65
CA LEU A 55 9.39 -1.68 10.97
C LEU A 55 9.47 -3.21 10.88
N TRP A 56 8.64 -3.81 10.02
CA TRP A 56 8.56 -5.26 9.81
C TRP A 56 8.39 -5.60 8.32
N PRO A 57 8.62 -6.87 7.93
CA PRO A 57 8.38 -7.35 6.56
C PRO A 57 6.91 -7.17 6.14
N ARG A 58 6.65 -7.14 4.83
CA ARG A 58 5.29 -7.01 4.29
C ARG A 58 4.42 -8.22 4.64
N HIS A 59 3.13 -7.99 4.82
CA HIS A 59 2.11 -9.02 5.09
C HIS A 59 2.14 -10.18 4.07
N ASP A 60 2.46 -9.93 2.81
CA ASP A 60 2.51 -10.92 1.73
C ASP A 60 3.83 -11.72 1.63
N GLU A 61 4.87 -11.28 2.35
CA GLU A 61 6.20 -11.89 2.40
C GLU A 61 6.53 -12.53 3.77
N SER A 62 5.57 -12.48 4.68
CA SER A 62 5.74 -12.88 6.07
C SER A 62 5.25 -14.32 6.31
N GLY A 63 5.88 -15.02 7.25
CA GLY A 63 5.37 -16.29 7.78
C GLY A 63 3.99 -16.19 8.45
N ARG A 64 3.33 -15.02 8.42
CA ARG A 64 1.99 -14.79 8.98
C ARG A 64 0.91 -15.54 8.20
N ALA A 65 0.97 -15.53 6.87
CA ALA A 65 0.03 -16.33 6.06
C ALA A 65 0.13 -17.82 6.44
N ARG A 66 1.36 -18.30 6.66
CA ARG A 66 1.61 -19.68 7.14
C ARG A 66 0.98 -19.91 8.51
N HIS A 67 1.16 -18.98 9.45
CA HIS A 67 0.56 -19.05 10.78
C HIS A 67 -0.97 -19.24 10.72
N PHE A 68 -1.68 -18.48 9.89
CA PHE A 68 -3.13 -18.57 9.81
C PHE A 68 -3.64 -19.72 8.94
N LEU A 69 -2.96 -20.04 7.85
CA LEU A 69 -3.48 -20.95 6.82
C LEU A 69 -2.96 -22.38 6.94
N THR A 70 -1.85 -22.60 7.66
CA THR A 70 -1.21 -23.93 7.73
C THR A 70 -1.03 -24.47 9.15
N ASN A 71 -1.03 -23.62 10.18
CA ASN A 71 -0.87 -24.08 11.56
C ASN A 71 -2.09 -24.92 11.99
N PRO A 72 -1.91 -26.17 12.48
CA PRO A 72 -3.01 -27.00 12.98
C PRO A 72 -3.87 -26.35 14.08
N ASP A 73 -3.29 -25.43 14.86
CA ASP A 73 -4.01 -24.70 15.91
C ASP A 73 -4.95 -23.62 15.34
N SER A 74 -4.74 -23.19 14.10
CA SER A 74 -5.64 -22.27 13.41
C SER A 74 -6.95 -22.95 13.00
N ALA A 75 -8.07 -22.36 13.41
CA ALA A 75 -9.40 -22.80 12.99
C ALA A 75 -9.58 -22.72 11.46
N ILE A 76 -8.95 -21.73 10.82
CA ILE A 76 -9.02 -21.52 9.36
C ILE A 76 -8.25 -22.62 8.65
N ALA A 77 -7.04 -22.92 9.09
CA ALA A 77 -6.24 -24.02 8.54
C ALA A 77 -7.01 -25.35 8.62
N ARG A 78 -7.64 -25.66 9.77
CA ARG A 78 -8.46 -26.87 9.94
C ARG A 78 -9.65 -26.92 8.99
N VAL A 79 -10.32 -25.78 8.76
CA VAL A 79 -11.44 -25.72 7.81
C VAL A 79 -10.94 -25.98 6.38
N LEU A 80 -9.88 -25.30 5.96
CA LEU A 80 -9.31 -25.47 4.62
C LEU A 80 -8.82 -26.91 4.37
N GLU A 81 -8.22 -27.53 5.39
CA GLU A 81 -7.75 -28.91 5.33
C GLU A 81 -8.88 -29.90 5.18
N ARG A 82 -9.97 -29.75 5.95
CA ARG A 82 -11.16 -30.62 5.83
C ARG A 82 -11.78 -30.58 4.43
N HIS A 83 -11.60 -29.48 3.70
CA HIS A 83 -12.06 -29.33 2.33
C HIS A 83 -10.99 -29.65 1.28
N GLY A 84 -9.78 -30.03 1.68
CA GLY A 84 -8.68 -30.39 0.76
C GLY A 84 -8.15 -29.22 -0.08
N VAL A 85 -8.40 -27.97 0.33
CA VAL A 85 -8.04 -26.76 -0.45
C VAL A 85 -6.94 -25.92 0.19
N ARG A 86 -6.39 -26.35 1.34
CA ARG A 86 -5.40 -25.60 2.12
C ARG A 86 -4.21 -25.15 1.28
N ASP A 87 -3.52 -26.10 0.66
CA ASP A 87 -2.27 -25.81 -0.05
C ASP A 87 -2.50 -24.94 -1.29
N ALA A 88 -3.65 -25.13 -1.97
CA ALA A 88 -4.02 -24.32 -3.12
C ALA A 88 -4.38 -22.88 -2.74
N VAL A 89 -5.15 -22.68 -1.66
CA VAL A 89 -5.45 -21.34 -1.13
C VAL A 89 -4.18 -20.67 -0.64
N TYR A 90 -3.33 -21.40 0.08
CA TYR A 90 -2.04 -20.90 0.56
C TYR A 90 -1.14 -20.44 -0.59
N ALA A 91 -1.07 -21.20 -1.68
CA ALA A 91 -0.31 -20.86 -2.88
C ALA A 91 -0.74 -19.55 -3.54
N LEU A 92 -2.04 -19.23 -3.50
CA LEU A 92 -2.59 -18.01 -4.09
C LEU A 92 -2.47 -16.78 -3.18
N VAL A 93 -2.52 -16.97 -1.85
CA VAL A 93 -2.41 -15.87 -0.87
C VAL A 93 -0.94 -15.52 -0.60
N CYS A 94 -0.07 -16.51 -0.46
CA CYS A 94 1.32 -16.28 -0.06
C CYS A 94 2.22 -16.02 -1.28
N HIS A 95 2.71 -14.78 -1.40
CA HIS A 95 3.50 -14.35 -2.56
C HIS A 95 4.89 -14.96 -2.59
N SER A 96 5.57 -14.97 -1.45
CA SER A 96 6.89 -15.55 -1.27
C SER A 96 6.97 -16.28 0.08
N ASP A 97 7.41 -17.54 0.03
CA ASP A 97 7.73 -18.32 1.22
C ASP A 97 8.78 -19.35 0.84
N ALA A 98 10.02 -19.12 1.28
CA ALA A 98 11.15 -20.00 1.00
C ALA A 98 10.98 -21.41 1.58
N GLN A 99 10.06 -21.58 2.55
CA GLN A 99 9.76 -22.85 3.17
C GLN A 99 8.53 -23.53 2.55
N ALA A 100 7.94 -22.98 1.48
CA ALA A 100 6.78 -23.57 0.81
C ALA A 100 7.13 -24.95 0.21
N GLY A 101 6.24 -25.93 0.41
CA GLY A 101 6.41 -27.28 -0.14
C GLY A 101 6.18 -27.36 -1.65
N GLU A 102 6.59 -28.48 -2.25
CA GLU A 102 6.50 -28.73 -3.70
C GLU A 102 5.08 -28.53 -4.26
N ALA A 103 4.06 -29.04 -3.56
CA ALA A 103 2.65 -28.88 -3.97
C ALA A 103 2.20 -27.42 -4.10
N VAL A 104 2.70 -26.52 -3.23
CA VAL A 104 2.38 -25.08 -3.27
C VAL A 104 3.01 -24.43 -4.51
N ASN A 105 4.24 -24.83 -4.85
CA ASN A 105 4.93 -24.31 -6.04
C ASN A 105 4.26 -24.80 -7.33
N THR A 106 3.84 -26.07 -7.37
CA THR A 106 3.08 -26.62 -8.50
C THR A 106 1.77 -25.86 -8.73
N VAL A 107 1.02 -25.50 -7.68
CA VAL A 107 -0.20 -24.70 -7.83
C VAL A 107 0.11 -23.30 -8.40
N LYS A 108 1.20 -22.66 -7.96
CA LYS A 108 1.60 -21.35 -8.49
C LYS A 108 1.89 -21.41 -9.99
N GLU A 109 2.49 -22.49 -10.47
CA GLU A 109 2.78 -22.71 -11.89
C GLU A 109 1.53 -23.05 -12.70
N LEU A 110 0.59 -23.81 -12.13
CA LEU A 110 -0.61 -24.26 -12.82
C LEU A 110 -1.74 -23.21 -12.85
N LEU A 111 -1.79 -22.28 -11.89
CA LEU A 111 -2.84 -21.26 -11.76
C LEU A 111 -2.32 -19.81 -11.63
N PRO A 112 -1.44 -19.34 -12.55
CA PRO A 112 -0.90 -17.98 -12.49
C PRO A 112 -2.00 -16.90 -12.59
N PHE A 113 -3.00 -17.10 -13.45
CA PHE A 113 -4.15 -16.18 -13.54
C PHE A 113 -4.97 -16.13 -12.25
N GLY A 114 -5.05 -17.23 -11.50
CA GLY A 114 -5.80 -17.29 -10.24
C GLY A 114 -5.24 -16.32 -9.21
N ARG A 115 -3.91 -16.21 -9.14
CA ARG A 115 -3.24 -15.19 -8.33
C ARG A 115 -3.52 -13.79 -8.86
N GLN A 116 -3.49 -13.58 -10.17
CA GLN A 116 -3.77 -12.27 -10.76
C GLN A 116 -5.21 -11.79 -10.52
N VAL A 117 -6.18 -12.72 -10.42
CA VAL A 117 -7.56 -12.39 -9.99
C VAL A 117 -7.58 -11.83 -8.58
N VAL A 118 -6.73 -12.32 -7.68
CA VAL A 118 -6.67 -11.89 -6.27
C VAL A 118 -5.83 -10.63 -6.10
N SER A 119 -4.57 -10.65 -6.55
CA SER A 119 -3.53 -9.64 -6.26
C SER A 119 -2.78 -9.14 -7.50
N GLY A 120 -3.40 -9.22 -8.68
CA GLY A 120 -2.87 -8.63 -9.92
C GLY A 120 -3.03 -7.11 -10.01
N THR A 121 -2.59 -6.54 -11.13
CA THR A 121 -2.63 -5.09 -11.37
C THR A 121 -4.05 -4.52 -11.40
N VAL A 122 -4.96 -5.18 -12.13
CA VAL A 122 -6.41 -4.93 -12.10
C VAL A 122 -7.09 -6.22 -11.65
N CYS A 123 -7.34 -6.32 -10.35
CA CYS A 123 -7.77 -7.53 -9.67
C CYS A 123 -9.00 -7.27 -8.78
N ALA A 124 -9.50 -8.34 -8.15
CA ALA A 124 -10.65 -8.26 -7.27
C ALA A 124 -10.41 -7.40 -6.02
N ASP A 125 -9.19 -7.41 -5.48
CA ASP A 125 -8.81 -6.55 -4.36
C ASP A 125 -8.85 -5.06 -4.77
N LEU A 126 -8.15 -4.68 -5.84
CA LEU A 126 -8.18 -3.33 -6.39
C LEU A 126 -9.61 -2.83 -6.60
N LEU A 127 -10.43 -3.60 -7.32
CA LEU A 127 -11.78 -3.18 -7.67
C LEU A 127 -12.69 -3.04 -6.43
N ASP A 128 -12.42 -3.78 -5.35
CA ASP A 128 -13.15 -3.65 -4.08
C ASP A 128 -12.71 -2.39 -3.34
N TYR A 129 -11.41 -2.20 -3.10
CA TYR A 129 -10.95 -1.06 -2.31
C TYR A 129 -11.15 0.27 -3.04
N LEU A 130 -11.02 0.32 -4.37
CA LEU A 130 -11.31 1.55 -5.13
C LEU A 130 -12.74 2.04 -4.85
N LYS A 131 -13.71 1.14 -4.94
CA LYS A 131 -15.13 1.47 -4.75
C LYS A 131 -15.46 1.72 -3.28
N ARG A 132 -14.95 0.87 -2.39
CA ARG A 132 -15.12 0.97 -0.93
C ARG A 132 -14.55 2.30 -0.42
N ASP A 133 -13.29 2.59 -0.71
CA ASP A 133 -12.61 3.75 -0.13
C ASP A 133 -13.18 5.06 -0.68
N VAL A 134 -13.50 5.13 -1.97
CA VAL A 134 -14.21 6.29 -2.54
C VAL A 134 -15.54 6.53 -1.81
N THR A 135 -16.32 5.46 -1.57
CA THR A 135 -17.60 5.54 -0.87
C THR A 135 -17.43 6.05 0.57
N PHE A 136 -16.53 5.45 1.35
CA PHE A 136 -16.37 5.78 2.78
C PHE A 136 -15.59 7.08 3.04
N THR A 137 -14.80 7.56 2.07
CA THR A 137 -14.13 8.86 2.15
C THR A 137 -14.99 10.02 1.67
N GLY A 138 -16.13 9.73 1.02
CA GLY A 138 -17.04 10.74 0.47
C GLY A 138 -16.58 11.37 -0.85
N LEU A 139 -15.61 10.76 -1.52
CA LEU A 139 -15.21 11.14 -2.88
C LEU A 139 -16.32 10.77 -3.88
N ARG A 140 -16.42 11.51 -4.98
CA ARG A 140 -17.45 11.31 -6.02
C ARG A 140 -16.81 10.84 -7.32
N MET A 141 -16.42 9.58 -7.35
CA MET A 141 -15.84 8.93 -8.52
C MET A 141 -16.32 7.47 -8.56
N ASP A 142 -16.30 6.83 -9.73
CA ASP A 142 -16.61 5.40 -9.87
C ASP A 142 -15.95 4.87 -11.15
N TYR A 143 -15.90 3.55 -11.29
CA TYR A 143 -15.56 2.87 -12.54
C TYR A 143 -16.79 2.20 -13.14
N ASP A 144 -16.82 2.03 -14.46
CA ASP A 144 -17.91 1.33 -15.12
C ASP A 144 -17.78 -0.19 -14.93
N GLU A 145 -18.77 -0.80 -14.28
CA GLU A 145 -18.82 -2.25 -14.08
C GLU A 145 -18.90 -3.07 -15.38
N ARG A 146 -19.11 -2.45 -16.54
CA ARG A 146 -18.98 -3.15 -17.83
C ARG A 146 -17.58 -3.69 -18.05
N ILE A 147 -16.55 -3.15 -17.39
CA ILE A 147 -15.17 -3.65 -17.47
C ILE A 147 -15.08 -5.15 -17.16
N TYR A 148 -15.94 -5.68 -16.27
CA TYR A 148 -15.94 -7.09 -15.92
C TYR A 148 -16.10 -7.99 -17.15
N LYS A 149 -16.96 -7.62 -18.11
CA LYS A 149 -17.26 -8.42 -19.32
C LYS A 149 -16.05 -8.62 -20.23
N HIS A 150 -14.97 -7.89 -19.99
CA HIS A 150 -13.79 -7.87 -20.83
C HIS A 150 -12.61 -8.63 -20.24
N PHE A 151 -12.72 -9.20 -19.04
CA PHE A 151 -11.72 -10.13 -18.55
C PHE A 151 -11.68 -11.42 -19.38
N LEU A 152 -10.47 -11.92 -19.62
CA LEU A 152 -10.21 -13.24 -20.19
C LEU A 152 -8.93 -13.83 -19.60
N VAL A 153 -8.69 -15.11 -19.88
CA VAL A 153 -7.36 -15.70 -19.77
C VAL A 153 -6.75 -15.79 -21.17
N ALA A 154 -5.57 -15.18 -21.34
CA ALA A 154 -4.74 -15.23 -22.55
C ALA A 154 -3.29 -15.53 -22.18
N ASP A 155 -2.63 -16.45 -22.88
CA ASP A 155 -1.31 -17.01 -22.54
C ASP A 155 -1.15 -17.36 -21.06
N GLY A 156 -2.20 -17.95 -20.47
CA GLY A 156 -2.24 -18.32 -19.04
C GLY A 156 -2.34 -17.13 -18.07
N GLN A 157 -2.48 -15.89 -18.55
CA GLN A 157 -2.60 -14.69 -17.72
C GLN A 157 -4.01 -14.10 -17.76
N LEU A 158 -4.47 -13.58 -16.63
CA LEU A 158 -5.64 -12.72 -16.55
C LEU A 158 -5.35 -11.41 -17.28
N SER A 159 -6.13 -11.13 -18.32
CA SER A 159 -5.98 -9.94 -19.16
C SER A 159 -7.33 -9.27 -19.44
N ILE A 160 -7.29 -8.02 -19.89
CA ILE A 160 -8.48 -7.29 -20.36
C ILE A 160 -8.48 -7.25 -21.88
N HIS A 161 -9.57 -7.72 -22.50
CA HIS A 161 -9.75 -7.72 -23.94
C HIS A 161 -10.06 -6.30 -24.44
N LEU A 162 -9.10 -5.66 -25.10
CA LEU A 162 -9.27 -4.33 -25.69
C LEU A 162 -9.52 -4.37 -27.20
N GLU A 163 -9.86 -5.54 -27.75
CA GLU A 163 -10.19 -5.70 -29.16
C GLU A 163 -11.68 -6.03 -29.37
N LYS A 164 -12.24 -5.51 -30.46
CA LYS A 164 -13.47 -6.04 -31.05
C LYS A 164 -13.35 -6.00 -32.58
N ASN A 165 -13.49 -7.17 -33.22
CA ASN A 165 -13.44 -7.32 -34.68
C ASN A 165 -12.14 -6.75 -35.31
N GLY A 166 -10.99 -6.99 -34.68
CA GLY A 166 -9.70 -6.47 -35.16
C GLY A 166 -9.49 -4.96 -34.95
N VAL A 167 -10.35 -4.30 -34.17
CA VAL A 167 -10.25 -2.86 -33.87
C VAL A 167 -10.12 -2.64 -32.37
N LEU A 168 -9.32 -1.65 -31.99
CA LEU A 168 -9.13 -1.23 -30.60
C LEU A 168 -10.44 -0.68 -30.03
N ARG A 169 -10.74 -1.06 -28.79
CA ARG A 169 -11.85 -0.54 -27.98
C ARG A 169 -11.36 0.64 -27.15
N ASP A 170 -11.34 1.82 -27.76
CA ASP A 170 -10.92 3.06 -27.09
C ASP A 170 -11.75 3.39 -25.84
N ASP A 171 -13.03 2.99 -25.82
CA ASP A 171 -13.92 3.13 -24.67
C ASP A 171 -13.42 2.31 -23.47
N LEU A 172 -12.96 1.08 -23.70
CA LEU A 172 -12.42 0.22 -22.64
C LEU A 172 -11.02 0.63 -22.22
N LEU A 173 -10.18 1.06 -23.17
CA LEU A 173 -8.88 1.64 -22.86
C LEU A 173 -9.05 2.85 -21.93
N SER A 174 -10.02 3.72 -22.22
CA SER A 174 -10.36 4.87 -21.38
C SER A 174 -10.82 4.47 -19.96
N GLU A 175 -11.52 3.34 -19.82
CA GLU A 175 -11.95 2.80 -18.52
C GLU A 175 -10.78 2.19 -17.74
N VAL A 176 -9.87 1.47 -18.40
CA VAL A 176 -8.64 0.99 -17.74
C VAL A 176 -7.83 2.19 -17.23
N MET A 177 -7.71 3.24 -18.04
CA MET A 177 -7.08 4.49 -17.60
C MET A 177 -7.85 5.17 -16.44
N ASN A 178 -9.19 5.08 -16.42
CA ASN A 178 -10.01 5.58 -15.33
C ASN A 178 -9.70 4.88 -14.01
N LEU A 179 -9.55 3.55 -14.01
CA LEU A 179 -9.14 2.77 -12.84
C LEU A 179 -7.78 3.23 -12.29
N LEU A 180 -6.81 3.46 -13.17
CA LEU A 180 -5.49 3.96 -12.75
C LEU A 180 -5.56 5.39 -12.19
N ARG A 181 -6.41 6.27 -12.76
CA ARG A 181 -6.68 7.61 -12.24
C ARG A 181 -7.41 7.61 -10.90
N LEU A 182 -8.38 6.71 -10.70
CA LEU A 182 -9.07 6.48 -9.43
C LEU A 182 -8.07 6.09 -8.33
N ARG A 183 -7.23 5.10 -8.62
CA ARG A 183 -6.16 4.65 -7.72
C ARG A 183 -5.22 5.79 -7.34
N TYR A 184 -4.79 6.57 -8.33
CA TYR A 184 -3.94 7.75 -8.07
C TYR A 184 -4.64 8.75 -7.17
N THR A 185 -5.92 9.03 -7.43
CA THR A 185 -6.67 10.02 -6.66
C THR A 185 -6.81 9.61 -5.20
N LEU A 186 -7.07 8.32 -4.92
CA LEU A 186 -7.07 7.79 -3.56
C LEU A 186 -5.67 7.88 -2.92
N THR A 187 -4.64 7.53 -3.69
CA THR A 187 -3.25 7.59 -3.22
C THR A 187 -2.86 9.01 -2.82
N GLU A 188 -3.17 10.00 -3.65
CA GLU A 188 -2.90 11.43 -3.40
C GLU A 188 -3.72 11.98 -2.24
N ARG A 189 -5.03 11.76 -2.24
CA ARG A 189 -5.96 12.49 -1.37
C ARG A 189 -6.26 11.79 -0.06
N VAL A 190 -6.04 10.48 0.02
CA VAL A 190 -6.38 9.65 1.18
C VAL A 190 -5.10 9.06 1.77
N TYR A 191 -4.39 8.22 1.01
CA TYR A 191 -3.28 7.43 1.54
C TYR A 191 -2.06 8.30 1.89
N PHE A 192 -1.70 9.27 1.04
CA PHE A 192 -0.62 10.23 1.29
C PHE A 192 -1.11 11.60 1.77
N HIS A 193 -2.35 11.68 2.25
CA HIS A 193 -2.81 12.90 2.91
C HIS A 193 -1.92 13.21 4.11
N HIS A 194 -1.37 14.42 4.18
CA HIS A 194 -0.41 14.84 5.22
C HIS A 194 -0.91 14.62 6.66
N THR A 195 -2.22 14.74 6.92
CA THR A 195 -2.80 14.42 8.24
C THR A 195 -2.78 12.92 8.55
N LYS A 196 -2.99 12.05 7.55
CA LYS A 196 -2.84 10.59 7.69
C LYS A 196 -1.36 10.26 7.92
N ALA A 197 -0.46 10.85 7.13
CA ALA A 197 0.99 10.67 7.28
C ALA A 197 1.47 11.06 8.69
N ALA A 198 1.00 12.18 9.24
CA ALA A 198 1.30 12.59 10.62
C ALA A 198 0.83 11.54 11.64
N ALA A 199 -0.41 11.06 11.49
CA ALA A 199 -0.97 10.05 12.38
C ALA A 199 -0.19 8.72 12.32
N GLY A 200 0.14 8.26 11.11
CA GLY A 200 0.93 7.06 10.89
C GLY A 200 2.36 7.19 11.43
N ALA A 201 2.99 8.36 11.28
CA ALA A 201 4.29 8.66 11.84
C ALA A 201 4.26 8.65 13.39
N MET A 202 3.21 9.19 14.01
CA MET A 202 3.01 9.13 15.46
C MET A 202 2.90 7.69 15.97
N LEU A 203 2.05 6.86 15.35
CA LEU A 203 1.91 5.45 15.74
C LEU A 203 3.21 4.68 15.50
N SER A 204 3.90 4.95 14.40
CA SER A 204 5.20 4.35 14.10
C SER A 204 6.24 4.67 15.18
N LYS A 205 6.34 5.94 15.59
CA LYS A 205 7.25 6.36 16.66
C LYS A 205 6.83 5.79 18.01
N ALA A 206 5.53 5.60 18.24
CA ALA A 206 5.04 4.92 19.45
C ALA A 206 5.51 3.46 19.49
N VAL A 207 5.46 2.74 18.37
CA VAL A 207 6.00 1.36 18.25
C VAL A 207 7.51 1.33 18.44
N GLU A 208 8.24 2.24 17.78
CA GLU A 208 9.71 2.33 17.90
C GLU A 208 10.19 2.64 19.33
N SER A 209 9.34 3.30 20.14
CA SER A 209 9.62 3.63 21.54
C SER A 209 8.98 2.65 22.52
N ALA A 210 8.26 1.63 22.05
CA ALA A 210 7.65 0.62 22.91
C ALA A 210 8.71 -0.33 23.47
N GLU A 211 8.51 -0.80 24.69
CA GLU A 211 9.42 -1.71 25.38
C GLU A 211 8.98 -3.17 25.19
N GLY A 212 9.83 -4.01 24.58
CA GLY A 212 9.56 -5.45 24.44
C GLY A 212 8.48 -5.83 23.42
N LEU A 213 8.06 -4.91 22.56
CA LEU A 213 7.10 -5.18 21.49
C LEU A 213 7.77 -5.83 20.27
N GLU A 214 7.49 -7.11 20.08
CA GLU A 214 7.84 -7.85 18.85
C GLU A 214 6.66 -8.02 17.88
N GLU A 215 6.95 -8.24 16.59
CA GLU A 215 5.94 -8.38 15.51
C GLU A 215 4.88 -9.44 15.82
N HIS A 216 5.31 -10.61 16.34
CA HIS A 216 4.43 -11.75 16.56
C HIS A 216 3.31 -11.48 17.58
N HIS A 217 3.50 -10.49 18.46
CA HIS A 217 2.45 -10.07 19.38
C HIS A 217 1.25 -9.46 18.64
N LEU A 218 1.47 -8.85 17.47
CA LEU A 218 0.43 -8.14 16.73
C LEU A 218 -0.46 -9.06 15.91
N TRP A 219 -0.02 -10.29 15.61
CA TRP A 219 -0.69 -11.17 14.63
C TRP A 219 -2.16 -11.41 14.98
N ASN A 220 -2.49 -11.55 16.26
CA ASN A 220 -3.86 -11.80 16.71
C ASN A 220 -4.52 -10.57 17.37
N MET A 221 -3.96 -9.38 17.18
CA MET A 221 -4.52 -8.15 17.75
C MET A 221 -5.39 -7.42 16.72
N THR A 222 -6.49 -6.85 17.19
CA THR A 222 -7.20 -5.77 16.51
C THR A 222 -6.50 -4.43 16.73
N ASP A 223 -6.89 -3.41 15.96
CA ASP A 223 -6.39 -2.03 16.13
C ASP A 223 -6.59 -1.53 17.57
N PHE A 224 -7.73 -1.83 18.18
CA PHE A 224 -8.03 -1.40 19.55
C PHE A 224 -7.14 -2.11 20.59
N GLU A 225 -6.99 -3.43 20.47
CA GLU A 225 -6.13 -4.21 21.37
C GLU A 225 -4.67 -3.78 21.26
N PHE A 226 -4.20 -3.51 20.04
CA PHE A 226 -2.87 -3.00 19.79
C PHE A 226 -2.63 -1.64 20.47
N LEU A 227 -3.54 -0.68 20.30
CA LEU A 227 -3.43 0.63 20.96
C LEU A 227 -3.50 0.50 22.49
N SER A 228 -4.34 -0.40 23.01
CA SER A 228 -4.41 -0.70 24.44
C SER A 228 -3.12 -1.35 24.97
N ALA A 229 -2.53 -2.27 24.21
CA ALA A 229 -1.29 -2.95 24.57
C ALA A 229 -0.10 -1.97 24.61
N LEU A 230 -0.02 -1.04 23.66
CA LEU A 230 0.96 0.05 23.70
C LEU A 230 0.81 0.95 24.93
N ARG A 231 -0.42 1.15 25.44
CA ARG A 231 -0.65 1.97 26.65
C ARG A 231 -0.31 1.26 27.94
N THR A 232 -0.49 -0.07 28.00
CA THR A 232 -0.58 -0.81 29.27
C THR A 232 0.51 -1.87 29.47
N ARG A 233 0.98 -2.49 28.38
CA ARG A 233 1.92 -3.62 28.44
C ARG A 233 3.30 -3.27 27.91
N PHE A 234 3.36 -2.53 26.81
CA PHE A 234 4.61 -2.21 26.10
C PHE A 234 4.97 -0.72 26.14
N GLY A 235 4.31 0.05 27.01
CA GLY A 235 4.36 1.51 26.97
C GLY A 235 5.60 2.10 27.63
N SER A 236 6.36 2.89 26.88
CA SER A 236 7.23 3.95 27.40
C SER A 236 6.49 5.30 27.50
N GLU A 237 7.09 6.28 28.19
CA GLU A 237 6.52 7.65 28.29
C GLU A 237 6.19 8.27 26.91
N ILE A 238 7.09 8.11 25.93
CA ILE A 238 6.90 8.62 24.56
C ILE A 238 5.75 7.88 23.87
N SER A 239 5.75 6.55 23.93
CA SER A 239 4.73 5.74 23.25
C SER A 239 3.32 6.02 23.79
N VAL A 240 3.16 6.09 25.12
CA VAL A 240 1.89 6.39 25.78
C VAL A 240 1.42 7.80 25.40
N LYS A 241 2.31 8.80 25.46
CA LYS A 241 2.00 10.18 25.02
C LYS A 241 1.47 10.22 23.59
N LEU A 242 2.14 9.53 22.66
CA LEU A 242 1.77 9.52 21.25
C LEU A 242 0.45 8.80 20.99
N VAL A 243 0.19 7.68 21.66
CA VAL A 243 -1.09 6.97 21.55
C VAL A 243 -2.24 7.79 22.12
N GLU A 244 -2.07 8.44 23.28
CA GLU A 244 -3.08 9.34 23.85
C GLU A 244 -3.37 10.54 22.94
N ALA A 245 -2.33 11.12 22.34
CA ALA A 245 -2.47 12.19 21.35
C ALA A 245 -3.21 11.71 20.09
N PHE A 246 -2.93 10.49 19.61
CA PHE A 246 -3.63 9.89 18.48
C PHE A 246 -5.13 9.68 18.79
N LEU A 247 -5.44 9.05 19.92
CA LEU A 247 -6.82 8.77 20.36
C LEU A 247 -7.65 10.04 20.58
N SER A 248 -7.02 11.09 21.11
CA SER A 248 -7.65 12.41 21.32
C SER A 248 -7.61 13.32 20.08
N ARG A 249 -7.17 12.80 18.92
CA ARG A 249 -7.03 13.54 17.65
C ARG A 249 -6.11 14.77 17.72
N ARG A 250 -5.23 14.85 18.73
CA ARG A 250 -4.17 15.87 18.86
C ARG A 250 -2.95 15.50 18.02
N LEU A 251 -3.13 15.53 16.70
CA LEU A 251 -2.06 15.13 15.78
C LEU A 251 -0.94 16.17 15.68
N TYR A 252 0.26 15.65 15.45
CA TYR A 252 1.45 16.44 15.19
C TYR A 252 1.29 17.27 13.91
N LYS A 253 1.91 18.45 13.89
CA LYS A 253 1.80 19.44 12.83
C LYS A 253 3.08 19.49 12.01
N ARG A 254 2.97 19.85 10.73
CA ARG A 254 4.13 19.98 9.83
C ARG A 254 5.00 21.16 10.29
N ALA A 255 6.25 20.86 10.60
CA ALA A 255 7.29 21.84 10.93
C ALA A 255 8.28 22.04 9.77
N TYR A 256 8.45 21.02 8.92
CA TYR A 256 9.34 21.05 7.78
C TYR A 256 8.78 20.19 6.63
N LEU A 257 9.03 20.60 5.39
CA LEU A 257 8.63 19.88 4.17
C LEU A 257 9.70 19.99 3.09
N LEU A 258 10.05 18.86 2.48
CA LEU A 258 10.66 18.79 1.16
C LEU A 258 9.82 17.91 0.23
N GLY A 259 9.50 18.45 -0.94
CA GLY A 259 8.82 17.79 -2.03
C GLY A 259 9.80 17.15 -3.02
N HIS A 260 9.22 16.36 -3.93
CA HIS A 260 9.98 15.60 -4.92
C HIS A 260 10.91 16.49 -5.76
N ASP A 261 10.39 17.59 -6.31
CA ASP A 261 11.13 18.41 -7.27
C ASP A 261 12.36 19.06 -6.67
N LEU A 262 12.23 19.66 -5.49
CA LEU A 262 13.35 20.26 -4.77
C LEU A 262 14.38 19.19 -4.36
N ALA A 263 13.93 18.09 -3.76
CA ALA A 263 14.83 17.02 -3.33
C ALA A 263 15.57 16.35 -4.50
N ARG A 264 14.91 16.24 -5.66
CA ARG A 264 15.49 15.71 -6.90
C ARG A 264 16.47 16.69 -7.53
N ALA A 265 16.11 17.98 -7.64
CA ALA A 265 16.97 19.02 -8.19
C ALA A 265 18.28 19.15 -7.39
N ARG A 266 18.24 18.87 -6.09
CA ARG A 266 19.40 18.88 -5.18
C ARG A 266 20.12 17.55 -5.05
N GLY A 267 19.58 16.47 -5.64
CA GLY A 267 20.17 15.14 -5.56
C GLY A 267 20.14 14.52 -4.15
N ILE A 268 19.31 15.03 -3.24
CA ILE A 268 19.24 14.60 -1.82
C ILE A 268 18.16 13.54 -1.56
N GLN A 269 17.21 13.32 -2.47
CA GLN A 269 16.09 12.40 -2.21
C GLN A 269 16.56 10.99 -1.82
N ARG A 270 17.50 10.40 -2.57
CA ARG A 270 17.99 9.03 -2.31
C ARG A 270 18.75 8.92 -0.99
N SER A 271 19.53 9.95 -0.62
CA SER A 271 20.26 9.95 0.66
C SER A 271 19.30 10.07 1.84
N LEU A 272 18.28 10.94 1.73
CA LEU A 272 17.22 11.05 2.74
C LEU A 272 16.47 9.73 2.93
N VAL A 273 16.08 9.05 1.84
CA VAL A 273 15.40 7.75 1.91
C VAL A 273 16.29 6.69 2.56
N LYS A 274 17.55 6.57 2.12
CA LYS A 274 18.49 5.60 2.70
C LYS A 274 18.69 5.85 4.21
N ARG A 275 18.79 7.11 4.61
CA ARG A 275 19.07 7.50 5.99
C ARG A 275 17.85 7.40 6.90
N TYR A 276 16.72 7.94 6.47
CA TYR A 276 15.57 8.17 7.33
C TYR A 276 14.40 7.22 7.08
N ARG A 277 14.44 6.37 6.04
CA ARG A 277 13.50 5.24 5.93
C ARG A 277 14.15 3.95 6.41
N ALA A 278 15.34 3.63 5.89
CA ALA A 278 15.97 2.32 6.11
C ALA A 278 16.75 2.19 7.43
N SER A 279 17.10 3.29 8.11
CA SER A 279 17.84 3.27 9.37
C SER A 279 17.04 3.89 10.53
N PRO A 280 16.34 3.07 11.34
CA PRO A 280 15.61 3.54 12.50
C PRO A 280 16.48 4.28 13.52
N SER A 281 17.73 3.84 13.71
CA SER A 281 18.68 4.45 14.65
C SER A 281 19.13 5.84 14.21
N GLU A 282 19.45 6.03 12.92
CA GLU A 282 19.82 7.35 12.40
C GLU A 282 18.65 8.33 12.41
N ARG A 283 17.44 7.84 12.11
CA ARG A 283 16.20 8.61 12.23
C ARG A 283 15.99 9.07 13.67
N ALA A 284 16.04 8.14 14.64
CA ALA A 284 15.85 8.47 16.05
C ALA A 284 16.92 9.43 16.58
N GLY A 285 18.19 9.22 16.24
CA GLY A 285 19.27 10.12 16.64
C GLY A 285 19.13 11.53 16.08
N THR A 286 18.63 11.66 14.85
CA THR A 286 18.39 12.96 14.22
C THR A 286 17.19 13.68 14.82
N GLU A 287 16.11 12.96 15.13
CA GLU A 287 14.96 13.49 15.88
C GLU A 287 15.42 14.05 17.23
N GLU A 288 16.23 13.29 17.99
CA GLU A 288 16.77 13.70 19.29
C GLU A 288 17.69 14.94 19.17
N GLU A 289 18.52 15.02 18.13
CA GLU A 289 19.38 16.18 17.88
C GLU A 289 18.55 17.45 17.62
N ILE A 290 17.50 17.34 16.79
CA ILE A 290 16.58 18.45 16.50
C ILE A 290 15.88 18.89 17.79
N GLU A 291 15.40 17.94 18.59
CA GLU A 291 14.75 18.21 19.88
C GLU A 291 15.69 18.96 20.83
N LYS A 292 16.93 18.50 20.99
CA LYS A 292 17.95 19.16 21.83
C LYS A 292 18.25 20.59 21.35
N LYS A 293 18.50 20.79 20.05
CA LYS A 293 18.80 22.12 19.48
C LYS A 293 17.64 23.12 19.60
N CYS A 294 16.41 22.62 19.76
CA CYS A 294 15.20 23.43 19.92
C CYS A 294 14.71 23.51 21.39
N GLY A 295 15.36 22.80 22.32
CA GLY A 295 14.93 22.67 23.71
C GLY A 295 13.52 22.07 23.81
N LEU A 296 13.25 21.02 23.04
CA LEU A 296 11.98 20.28 23.05
C LEU A 296 12.11 19.00 23.89
N PRO A 297 11.04 18.56 24.59
CA PRO A 297 11.02 17.26 25.23
C PRO A 297 11.18 16.10 24.23
N PRO A 298 11.73 14.94 24.64
CA PRO A 298 11.82 13.76 23.78
C PRO A 298 10.48 13.33 23.17
N GLY A 299 10.50 12.92 21.90
CA GLY A 299 9.31 12.51 21.16
C GLY A 299 8.41 13.66 20.71
N SER A 300 8.86 14.90 20.81
CA SER A 300 8.16 16.08 20.29
C SER A 300 8.34 16.27 18.79
N VAL A 301 9.32 15.61 18.17
CA VAL A 301 9.62 15.69 16.74
C VAL A 301 9.62 14.29 16.13
N ILE A 302 9.04 14.16 14.93
CA ILE A 302 9.00 12.91 14.18
C ILE A 302 9.35 13.17 12.73
N ILE A 303 10.39 12.50 12.23
CA ILE A 303 10.75 12.51 10.81
C ILE A 303 9.90 11.47 10.10
N TYR A 304 9.28 11.86 8.99
CA TYR A 304 8.57 10.97 8.08
C TYR A 304 9.20 11.03 6.70
N CYS A 305 9.72 9.89 6.25
CA CYS A 305 10.35 9.73 4.95
C CYS A 305 9.85 8.44 4.28
N PRO A 306 8.91 8.54 3.32
CA PRO A 306 8.47 7.39 2.54
C PRO A 306 9.55 7.00 1.51
N GLY A 307 9.42 5.80 0.93
CA GLY A 307 10.36 5.32 -0.09
C GLY A 307 10.31 6.15 -1.37
N ASP A 308 11.34 6.06 -2.21
CA ASP A 308 11.34 6.65 -3.55
C ASP A 308 10.67 5.74 -4.61
N ASP A 309 10.25 4.55 -4.19
CA ASP A 309 9.47 3.58 -4.95
C ASP A 309 7.97 3.93 -5.06
N MET A 310 7.64 5.22 -4.95
CA MET A 310 6.33 5.83 -5.23
C MET A 310 6.02 5.74 -6.74
N SER A 311 6.12 4.53 -7.27
CA SER A 311 6.05 4.20 -8.69
C SER A 311 4.90 3.24 -8.90
N LEU A 312 4.18 3.44 -10.01
CA LEU A 312 3.19 2.50 -10.51
C LEU A 312 3.89 1.22 -10.99
N LYS A 313 4.29 0.32 -10.07
CA LYS A 313 4.43 -1.09 -10.46
C LYS A 313 3.13 -1.62 -11.10
N GLU A 314 2.03 -0.89 -10.89
CA GLU A 314 0.68 -1.20 -11.29
C GLU A 314 0.26 -0.57 -12.64
N ALA A 315 1.19 -0.06 -13.45
CA ALA A 315 0.90 0.27 -14.87
C ALA A 315 1.04 -0.96 -15.79
N GLN A 316 1.57 -2.06 -15.24
CA GLN A 316 1.71 -3.34 -15.94
C GLN A 316 0.36 -4.08 -15.96
N VAL A 317 -0.65 -3.45 -16.56
CA VAL A 317 -1.97 -4.08 -16.76
C VAL A 317 -1.88 -5.00 -17.97
N PRO A 318 -2.08 -6.33 -17.84
CA PRO A 318 -2.13 -7.21 -19.00
C PRO A 318 -3.38 -6.91 -19.84
N VAL A 319 -3.18 -6.56 -21.11
CA VAL A 319 -4.24 -6.25 -22.06
C VAL A 319 -4.02 -6.99 -23.36
N VAL A 320 -5.09 -7.37 -24.04
CA VAL A 320 -5.04 -7.97 -25.38
C VAL A 320 -5.42 -6.89 -26.39
N LEU A 321 -4.48 -6.51 -27.25
CA LEU A 321 -4.63 -5.50 -28.29
C LEU A 321 -4.97 -6.14 -29.65
N PRO A 322 -5.49 -5.37 -30.62
CA PRO A 322 -5.84 -5.90 -31.93
C PRO A 322 -4.68 -6.59 -32.65
N GLY A 323 -4.84 -7.88 -32.94
CA GLY A 323 -3.82 -8.67 -33.66
C GLY A 323 -2.54 -8.94 -32.87
N GLU A 324 -2.54 -8.68 -31.57
CA GLU A 324 -1.42 -8.96 -30.65
C GLU A 324 -1.86 -9.91 -29.54
N GLY A 325 -0.89 -10.59 -28.92
CA GLY A 325 -1.12 -11.35 -27.69
C GLY A 325 -1.28 -10.44 -26.46
N PRO A 326 -1.38 -11.01 -25.25
CA PRO A 326 -1.38 -10.24 -24.02
C PRO A 326 -0.05 -9.47 -23.87
N VAL A 327 -0.17 -8.15 -23.75
CA VAL A 327 0.94 -7.22 -23.52
C VAL A 327 0.67 -6.38 -22.27
N ALA A 328 1.72 -5.88 -21.64
CA ALA A 328 1.55 -4.90 -20.57
C ALA A 328 1.15 -3.54 -21.17
N LEU A 329 0.19 -2.86 -20.55
CA LEU A 329 -0.27 -1.54 -21.00
C LEU A 329 0.82 -0.46 -20.95
N ASN A 330 1.90 -0.64 -20.19
CA ASN A 330 3.05 0.26 -20.23
C ASN A 330 4.17 -0.21 -21.19
N ASP A 331 3.93 -1.26 -21.98
CA ASP A 331 4.90 -1.74 -22.97
C ASP A 331 5.03 -0.73 -24.12
N ARG A 332 6.16 -0.03 -24.14
CA ARG A 332 6.47 0.98 -25.16
C ARG A 332 6.62 0.39 -26.56
N ARG A 333 6.78 -0.92 -26.71
CA ARG A 333 6.87 -1.59 -28.02
C ARG A 333 5.52 -1.68 -28.73
N ALA A 334 4.42 -1.71 -27.99
CA ALA A 334 3.06 -1.83 -28.53
C ALA A 334 2.49 -0.50 -29.08
N ASN A 335 3.21 0.62 -28.92
CA ASN A 335 2.91 1.96 -29.46
C ASN A 335 1.41 2.35 -29.49
N HIS A 336 0.70 2.19 -28.37
CA HIS A 336 -0.73 2.47 -28.28
C HIS A 336 -1.03 3.88 -27.73
N PRO A 337 -2.25 4.43 -27.95
CA PRO A 337 -2.61 5.81 -27.57
C PRO A 337 -2.44 6.17 -26.09
N ALA A 338 -2.65 5.23 -25.17
CA ALA A 338 -2.59 5.51 -23.73
C ALA A 338 -1.16 5.71 -23.17
N LEU A 339 -0.10 5.45 -23.94
CA LEU A 339 1.29 5.56 -23.43
C LEU A 339 1.63 6.98 -22.95
N GLY A 340 1.15 8.01 -23.66
CA GLY A 340 1.38 9.40 -23.25
C GLY A 340 0.68 9.75 -21.93
N GLU A 341 -0.56 9.31 -21.76
CA GLU A 341 -1.30 9.53 -20.52
C GLU A 341 -0.71 8.74 -19.34
N LEU A 342 -0.28 7.50 -19.58
CA LEU A 342 0.41 6.68 -18.58
C LEU A 342 1.70 7.35 -18.11
N GLN A 343 2.50 7.90 -19.02
CA GLN A 343 3.73 8.58 -18.64
C GLN A 343 3.47 9.78 -17.72
N ILE A 344 2.43 10.58 -18.04
CA ILE A 344 2.00 11.70 -17.21
C ILE A 344 1.56 11.19 -15.83
N LEU A 345 0.77 10.12 -15.79
CA LEU A 345 0.30 9.54 -14.53
C LEU A 345 1.46 9.02 -13.68
N GLU A 346 2.41 8.27 -14.27
CA GLU A 346 3.63 7.81 -13.61
C GLU A 346 4.42 8.96 -13.00
N ASP A 347 4.58 10.05 -13.75
CA ASP A 347 5.30 11.21 -13.25
C ASP A 347 4.55 11.85 -12.09
N ARG A 348 3.22 11.96 -12.15
CA ARG A 348 2.41 12.44 -11.02
C ARG A 348 2.60 11.61 -9.75
N TYR A 349 2.76 10.29 -9.84
CA TYR A 349 3.06 9.44 -8.68
C TYR A 349 4.40 9.79 -8.04
N ARG A 350 5.45 10.05 -8.83
CA ARG A 350 6.76 10.48 -8.30
C ARG A 350 6.63 11.78 -7.49
N HIS A 351 5.78 12.70 -7.95
CA HIS A 351 5.50 13.96 -7.28
C HIS A 351 4.69 13.80 -5.98
N LEU A 352 4.23 12.60 -5.60
CA LEU A 352 3.61 12.36 -4.29
C LEU A 352 4.64 12.21 -3.17
N TRP A 353 5.92 12.01 -3.48
CA TRP A 353 6.95 11.90 -2.46
C TRP A 353 7.06 13.20 -1.66
N ARG A 354 6.96 13.09 -0.33
CA ARG A 354 7.07 14.20 0.61
C ARG A 354 7.88 13.75 1.82
N PHE A 355 8.93 14.49 2.14
CA PHE A 355 9.68 14.36 3.38
C PHE A 355 9.14 15.38 4.38
N TYR A 356 8.68 14.92 5.53
CA TYR A 356 8.15 15.77 6.58
C TYR A 356 8.97 15.67 7.85
N VAL A 357 9.06 16.79 8.57
CA VAL A 357 9.24 16.76 10.02
C VAL A 357 7.96 17.24 10.65
N PHE A 358 7.37 16.39 11.49
CA PHE A 358 6.19 16.68 12.28
C PHE A 358 6.61 17.06 13.71
N MET A 359 5.85 17.95 14.35
CA MET A 359 6.09 18.37 15.72
C MET A 359 4.82 18.38 16.58
N ASP A 360 5.00 18.18 17.87
CA ASP A 360 3.94 18.24 18.88
C ASP A 360 3.23 19.62 18.83
N PRO A 361 1.89 19.67 18.69
CA PRO A 361 1.15 20.93 18.70
C PRO A 361 1.35 21.77 19.98
N ALA A 362 1.76 21.16 21.10
CA ALA A 362 2.04 21.88 22.35
C ALA A 362 3.24 22.84 22.28
N HIS A 363 4.08 22.73 21.24
CA HIS A 363 5.31 23.52 21.08
C HIS A 363 5.34 24.29 19.75
N LEU A 364 4.18 24.63 19.18
CA LEU A 364 4.09 25.31 17.88
C LEU A 364 4.76 26.68 17.84
N ASP A 365 4.93 27.33 18.99
CA ASP A 365 5.71 28.56 19.15
C ASP A 365 7.17 28.37 18.68
N LYS A 366 7.72 27.16 18.81
CA LYS A 366 9.08 26.82 18.38
C LYS A 366 9.17 26.35 16.93
N ARG A 367 8.06 26.31 16.18
CA ARG A 367 8.02 25.81 14.80
C ARG A 367 9.02 26.51 13.86
N PRO A 368 9.21 27.85 13.89
CA PRO A 368 10.21 28.51 13.05
C PRO A 368 11.63 28.02 13.35
N ARG A 369 11.96 27.84 14.64
CA ARG A 369 13.26 27.32 15.07
C ARG A 369 13.47 25.88 14.63
N VAL A 370 12.45 25.02 14.75
CA VAL A 370 12.51 23.64 14.24
C VAL A 370 12.77 23.63 12.73
N ALA A 371 12.09 24.48 11.97
CA ALA A 371 12.27 24.58 10.52
C ALA A 371 13.69 25.03 10.14
N GLU A 372 14.26 25.98 10.87
CA GLU A 372 15.64 26.45 10.70
C GLU A 372 16.66 25.33 10.98
N VAL A 373 16.54 24.66 12.13
CA VAL A 373 17.40 23.52 12.48
C VAL A 373 17.27 22.38 11.46
N CYS A 374 16.05 22.10 10.99
CA CYS A 374 15.85 21.13 9.91
C CYS A 374 16.56 21.57 8.62
N ALA A 375 16.55 22.85 8.28
CA ALA A 375 17.24 23.33 7.09
C ALA A 375 18.76 23.16 7.18
N GLU A 376 19.34 23.39 8.36
CA GLU A 376 20.76 23.09 8.63
C GLU A 376 21.05 21.59 8.54
N THR A 377 20.20 20.76 9.15
CA THR A 377 20.39 19.30 9.23
C THR A 377 20.21 18.61 7.88
N PHE A 378 19.26 19.04 7.06
CA PHE A 378 18.93 18.40 5.77
C PHE A 378 19.53 19.13 4.56
N GLY A 379 20.15 20.30 4.78
CA GLY A 379 20.86 21.06 3.75
C GLY A 379 19.97 21.89 2.82
N GLU A 380 18.65 21.97 3.07
CA GLU A 380 17.71 22.71 2.25
C GLU A 380 16.62 23.39 3.08
N ARG A 381 16.15 24.55 2.63
CA ARG A 381 15.04 25.24 3.32
C ARG A 381 13.72 24.50 3.11
N SER A 382 12.85 24.59 4.11
CA SER A 382 11.49 24.07 4.03
C SER A 382 10.71 24.74 2.91
N GLU A 383 9.90 23.98 2.17
CA GLU A 383 8.90 24.54 1.24
C GLU A 383 7.65 25.06 1.95
N LEU A 384 7.50 24.80 3.25
CA LEU A 384 6.45 25.44 4.04
C LEU A 384 6.84 26.89 4.32
N SER A 385 5.99 27.81 3.90
CA SER A 385 5.95 29.15 4.48
C SER A 385 5.11 29.10 5.75
N PHE A 386 5.62 29.74 6.79
CA PHE A 386 4.84 30.05 7.98
C PHE A 386 4.54 31.54 7.93
N PRO A 387 3.29 31.97 8.17
CA PRO A 387 3.05 33.39 8.38
C PRO A 387 3.98 33.86 9.49
N ASP A 388 4.68 34.97 9.25
CA ASP A 388 5.51 35.59 10.28
C ASP A 388 4.63 35.79 11.51
N SER A 389 5.13 35.39 12.67
CA SER A 389 4.50 35.55 13.98
C SER A 389 4.40 37.03 14.42
N ASN A 390 4.30 37.95 13.45
CA ASN A 390 4.29 39.41 13.56
C ASN A 390 3.18 40.03 12.69
N THR A 391 2.04 39.35 12.55
CA THR A 391 0.80 40.00 12.09
C THR A 391 -0.25 39.85 13.17
N ASP A 392 -0.35 40.92 13.95
CA ASP A 392 -1.28 41.34 15.02
C ASP A 392 -2.47 40.45 15.42
#